data_AF-A0A6L2PUD8-F1
#
_entry.id   AF-A0A6L2PUD8-F1
#
_cell.length_a   1.000
_cell.length_b   1.000
_cell.length_c   1.000
_cell.angle_alpha   90.00
_cell.angle_beta   90.00
_cell.angle_gamma   90.00
#
_symmetry.space_group_name_H-M   'P 1'
#
loop_
_entity.id
_entity.type
_entity.pdbx_description
1 polymer ?
#
loop_
_entity_poly.entity_id
_entity_poly.type
_entity_poly.pdbx_seq_one_letter_code
_entity_poly.pdbx_strand_id
1 'polypeptide(L)'
;MAVSCCHMVAVALIITTYCCCWAYKVEKFSFLMPNVKPYRPELYLCTPVKVDFTKSYYIIGFEPNATMETAHHMLLFGCTKPGSRNAVWNCGEMSQRDDNSEMASPCAAGSQVIYAWARDAPKLELPEGVGFKVGGKSRIQYLVLQVHYATIKPFQGGKTDDSGIFLHYTERPLEKEAGVILLGAGGSIPPMSVEKMETSCVINEKKVIHPFAYRTHTHNLGKVVSGYHIRTDSNGVDQWTLLGKRDPLKPQMFYPVETQEPIVHGDKLAARCTMQSTRSRTTYVGPTNEDEMCNFYLMYWVEQDTPLKKTYCFTDGPPFYYWTSELNNIPNEEASTL
;
A
#
# COMPACT_ATOMS: atom_id res chain seq x y z
N MET A 1 -70.31 -35.19 -34.05
CA MET A 1 -69.03 -35.51 -34.71
C MET A 1 -67.94 -34.76 -33.95
N ALA A 2 -67.10 -35.50 -33.22
CA ALA A 2 -66.14 -34.96 -32.27
C ALA A 2 -64.88 -34.44 -32.99
N VAL A 3 -64.45 -33.23 -32.61
CA VAL A 3 -63.21 -32.61 -33.06
C VAL A 3 -62.07 -33.11 -32.18
N SER A 4 -61.14 -33.85 -32.77
CA SER A 4 -59.94 -34.37 -32.09
C SER A 4 -58.90 -33.26 -31.97
N CYS A 5 -58.69 -32.73 -30.77
CA CYS A 5 -57.64 -31.78 -30.45
C CYS A 5 -56.32 -32.56 -30.23
N CYS A 6 -55.35 -32.37 -31.12
CA CYS A 6 -54.04 -32.98 -31.02
C CYS A 6 -53.12 -32.06 -30.18
N HIS A 7 -52.87 -32.41 -28.92
CA HIS A 7 -51.91 -31.70 -28.09
C HIS A 7 -50.48 -32.18 -28.40
N MET A 8 -49.71 -31.35 -29.11
CA MET A 8 -48.25 -31.43 -29.15
C MET A 8 -47.69 -31.02 -27.78
N VAL A 9 -47.15 -31.98 -27.04
CA VAL A 9 -46.35 -31.70 -25.84
C VAL A 9 -44.93 -31.39 -26.29
N ALA A 10 -44.56 -30.11 -26.28
CA ALA A 10 -43.18 -29.67 -26.46
C ALA A 10 -42.40 -29.91 -25.16
N VAL A 11 -41.46 -30.86 -25.18
CA VAL A 11 -40.55 -31.11 -24.05
C VAL A 11 -39.42 -30.06 -24.14
N ALA A 12 -39.51 -29.03 -23.28
CA ALA A 12 -38.43 -28.06 -23.11
C ALA A 12 -37.27 -28.71 -22.33
N LEU A 13 -36.17 -29.00 -23.01
CA LEU A 13 -34.89 -29.36 -22.39
C LEU A 13 -34.31 -28.12 -21.70
N ILE A 14 -34.53 -28.03 -20.39
CA ILE A 14 -33.85 -27.04 -19.54
C ILE A 14 -32.41 -27.51 -19.38
N ILE A 15 -31.51 -27.01 -20.24
CA ILE A 15 -30.07 -27.12 -20.02
C ILE A 15 -29.77 -26.19 -18.84
N THR A 16 -29.72 -26.78 -17.64
CA THR A 16 -29.13 -26.14 -16.48
C THR A 16 -27.65 -25.99 -16.76
N THR A 17 -27.24 -24.81 -17.22
CA THR A 17 -25.85 -24.39 -17.20
C THR A 17 -25.42 -24.35 -15.74
N TYR A 18 -24.86 -25.47 -15.28
CA TYR A 18 -24.05 -25.49 -14.07
C TYR A 18 -22.90 -24.52 -14.31
N CYS A 19 -23.07 -23.26 -13.87
CA CYS A 19 -21.95 -22.37 -13.63
C CYS A 19 -21.13 -23.05 -12.54
N CYS A 20 -20.16 -23.86 -12.96
CA CYS A 20 -19.23 -24.48 -12.07
C CYS A 20 -18.33 -23.33 -11.59
N CYS A 21 -18.76 -22.64 -10.53
CA CYS A 21 -17.88 -21.77 -9.77
C CYS A 21 -16.83 -22.69 -9.14
N TRP A 22 -15.73 -22.93 -9.86
CA TRP A 22 -14.56 -23.59 -9.30
C TRP A 22 -13.97 -22.67 -8.24
N ALA A 23 -14.50 -22.77 -7.01
CA ALA A 23 -13.89 -22.16 -5.84
C ALA A 23 -12.48 -22.75 -5.71
N TYR A 24 -11.46 -21.92 -5.93
CA TYR A 24 -10.08 -22.37 -5.78
C TYR A 24 -9.71 -22.42 -4.29
N LYS A 25 -8.77 -23.30 -3.95
CA LYS A 25 -8.30 -23.46 -2.59
C LYS A 25 -7.63 -22.16 -2.12
N VAL A 26 -8.13 -21.60 -1.03
CA VAL A 26 -7.53 -20.49 -0.28
C VAL A 26 -6.97 -21.06 1.01
N GLU A 27 -5.73 -20.73 1.32
CA GLU A 27 -5.01 -21.13 2.52
C GLU A 27 -4.68 -19.91 3.37
N LYS A 28 -4.55 -20.13 4.68
CA LYS A 28 -4.26 -19.09 5.67
C LYS A 28 -2.87 -19.33 6.26
N PHE A 29 -1.97 -18.36 6.10
CA PHE A 29 -0.64 -18.38 6.70
C PHE A 29 -0.57 -17.40 7.87
N SER A 30 -0.09 -17.85 9.03
CA SER A 30 0.08 -17.02 10.22
C SER A 30 1.44 -16.35 10.18
N PHE A 31 1.47 -15.03 9.98
CA PHE A 31 2.69 -14.23 10.03
C PHE A 31 2.65 -13.29 11.24
N LEU A 32 3.12 -13.80 12.37
CA LEU A 32 3.04 -13.15 13.68
C LEU A 32 4.42 -12.84 14.23
N MET A 33 4.52 -11.84 15.10
CA MET A 33 5.73 -11.60 15.87
C MET A 33 6.05 -12.83 16.76
N PRO A 34 7.33 -13.24 16.88
CA PRO A 34 7.69 -14.45 17.62
C PRO A 34 7.76 -14.19 19.14
N ASN A 35 6.62 -13.88 19.77
CA ASN A 35 6.48 -13.64 21.21
C ASN A 35 7.49 -12.60 21.74
N VAL A 36 7.55 -11.45 21.08
CA VAL A 36 8.50 -10.37 21.40
C VAL A 36 8.14 -9.68 22.72
N LYS A 37 9.12 -9.01 23.33
CA LYS A 37 8.92 -8.21 24.56
C LYS A 37 9.32 -6.76 24.29
N PRO A 38 8.38 -5.90 23.86
CA PRO A 38 8.68 -4.49 23.68
C PRO A 38 9.11 -3.86 25.00
N TYR A 39 10.31 -3.26 25.02
CA TYR A 39 10.99 -2.83 26.25
C TYR A 39 11.09 -1.30 26.39
N ARG A 40 10.77 -0.55 25.33
CA ARG A 40 10.65 0.91 25.34
C ARG A 40 9.52 1.39 24.44
N PRO A 41 8.92 2.55 24.71
CA PRO A 41 7.99 3.22 23.79
C PRO A 41 8.64 3.52 22.43
N GLU A 42 7.81 3.74 21.41
CA GLU A 42 8.23 4.04 20.03
C GLU A 42 9.21 3.00 19.44
N LEU A 43 8.99 1.72 19.78
CA LEU A 43 9.82 0.61 19.30
C LEU A 43 9.22 0.00 18.03
N TYR A 44 10.06 -0.13 16.99
CA TYR A 44 9.70 -0.73 15.72
C TYR A 44 10.42 -2.07 15.59
N LEU A 45 9.68 -3.17 15.64
CA LEU A 45 10.25 -4.50 15.48
C LEU A 45 9.89 -5.05 14.10
N CYS A 46 10.86 -5.71 13.48
CA CYS A 46 10.74 -6.35 12.18
C CYS A 46 11.00 -7.84 12.30
N THR A 47 10.20 -8.68 11.64
CA THR A 47 10.42 -10.12 11.52
C THR A 47 10.26 -10.58 10.06
N PRO A 48 11.14 -11.44 9.53
CA PRO A 48 11.09 -11.88 8.14
C PRO A 48 10.45 -13.26 8.00
N VAL A 49 9.87 -13.53 6.83
CA VAL A 49 9.64 -14.89 6.34
C VAL A 49 10.21 -15.01 4.93
N LYS A 50 10.93 -16.10 4.69
CA LYS A 50 11.41 -16.46 3.34
C LYS A 50 10.28 -17.17 2.61
N VAL A 51 9.93 -16.70 1.43
CA VAL A 51 8.96 -17.38 0.57
C VAL A 51 9.66 -18.51 -0.17
N ASP A 52 8.99 -19.65 -0.35
CA ASP A 52 9.52 -20.74 -1.17
C ASP A 52 9.74 -20.26 -2.61
N PHE A 53 10.99 -20.29 -3.06
CA PHE A 53 11.41 -19.82 -4.37
C PHE A 53 11.08 -20.83 -5.49
N THR A 54 10.65 -22.05 -5.15
CA THR A 54 10.29 -23.10 -6.11
C THR A 54 8.83 -23.02 -6.55
N LYS A 55 8.00 -22.30 -5.77
CA LYS A 55 6.56 -22.13 -6.01
C LYS A 55 6.18 -20.66 -6.11
N SER A 56 5.09 -20.36 -6.80
CA SER A 56 4.46 -19.03 -6.76
C SER A 56 3.19 -19.07 -5.94
N TYR A 57 3.04 -18.08 -5.06
CA TYR A 57 1.84 -17.88 -4.26
C TYR A 57 1.24 -16.52 -4.59
N TYR A 58 -0.07 -16.41 -4.43
CA TYR A 58 -0.81 -15.19 -4.65
C TYR A 58 -1.53 -14.81 -3.36
N ILE A 59 -1.09 -13.72 -2.72
CA ILE A 59 -1.74 -13.19 -1.52
C ILE A 59 -2.97 -12.40 -1.97
N ILE A 60 -4.14 -12.82 -1.51
CA ILE A 60 -5.45 -12.28 -1.92
C ILE A 60 -6.17 -11.54 -0.79
N GLY A 61 -5.67 -11.62 0.43
CA GLY A 61 -6.27 -10.95 1.58
C GLY A 61 -5.35 -10.88 2.79
N PHE A 62 -5.64 -9.90 3.65
CA PHE A 62 -4.88 -9.58 4.86
C PHE A 62 -5.83 -9.45 6.03
N GLU A 63 -5.66 -10.31 7.04
CA GLU A 63 -6.46 -10.32 8.26
C GLU A 63 -5.55 -9.95 9.44
N PRO A 64 -5.72 -8.79 10.07
CA PRO A 64 -4.88 -8.36 11.18
C PRO A 64 -5.15 -9.20 12.44
N ASN A 65 -4.08 -9.53 13.17
CA ASN A 65 -4.09 -10.11 14.50
C ASN A 65 -3.43 -9.15 15.47
N ALA A 66 -4.09 -8.03 15.78
CA ALA A 66 -3.60 -7.04 16.72
C ALA A 66 -4.77 -6.19 17.23
N THR A 67 -4.57 -5.55 18.37
CA THR A 67 -5.44 -4.48 18.85
C THR A 67 -4.63 -3.20 19.02
N MET A 68 -5.29 -2.05 18.99
CA MET A 68 -4.64 -0.77 19.31
C MET A 68 -4.04 -0.70 20.72
N GLU A 69 -4.40 -1.63 21.62
CA GLU A 69 -3.75 -1.73 22.92
C GLU A 69 -2.31 -2.20 22.80
N THR A 70 -2.02 -3.12 21.88
CA THR A 70 -0.69 -3.75 21.73
C THR A 70 0.13 -3.14 20.60
N ALA A 71 -0.46 -2.96 19.41
CA ALA A 71 0.21 -2.44 18.22
C ALA A 71 -0.43 -1.12 17.78
N HIS A 72 0.38 -0.09 17.56
CA HIS A 72 -0.11 1.20 17.07
C HIS A 72 -0.37 1.17 15.55
N HIS A 73 0.52 0.51 14.80
CA HIS A 73 0.30 0.17 13.39
C HIS A 73 1.21 -1.00 12.98
N MET A 74 0.88 -1.62 11.84
CA MET A 74 1.69 -2.68 11.23
C MET A 74 1.89 -2.41 9.75
N LEU A 75 3.07 -2.71 9.22
CA LEU A 75 3.38 -2.66 7.80
C LEU A 75 3.90 -4.01 7.34
N LEU A 76 3.50 -4.43 6.15
CA LEU A 76 4.05 -5.60 5.49
C LEU A 76 4.82 -5.17 4.25
N PHE A 77 6.09 -5.55 4.23
CA PHE A 77 6.99 -5.29 3.12
C PHE A 77 7.21 -6.55 2.30
N GLY A 78 7.20 -6.43 0.98
CA GLY A 78 7.85 -7.37 0.08
C GLY A 78 9.29 -6.95 -0.15
N CYS A 79 10.24 -7.89 -0.01
CA CYS A 79 11.66 -7.65 -0.22
C CYS A 79 12.27 -8.67 -1.20
N THR A 80 13.32 -8.27 -1.90
CA THR A 80 14.27 -9.22 -2.51
C THR A 80 15.25 -9.78 -1.47
N LYS A 81 15.64 -8.93 -0.50
CA LYS A 81 16.52 -9.27 0.62
C LYS A 81 16.05 -8.55 1.90
N PRO A 82 15.85 -9.25 3.03
CA PRO A 82 15.46 -8.62 4.28
C PRO A 82 16.61 -7.79 4.85
N GLY A 83 16.30 -6.83 5.72
CA GLY A 83 17.31 -5.99 6.38
C GLY A 83 18.27 -6.76 7.26
N SER A 84 17.74 -7.74 7.99
CA SER A 84 18.51 -8.67 8.82
C SER A 84 18.11 -10.11 8.54
N ARG A 85 18.98 -11.04 8.96
CA ARG A 85 18.69 -12.49 8.98
C ARG A 85 18.18 -12.96 10.34
N ASN A 86 18.17 -12.09 11.34
CA ASN A 86 17.68 -12.42 12.67
C ASN A 86 16.17 -12.66 12.64
N ALA A 87 15.68 -13.44 13.60
CA ALA A 87 14.25 -13.68 13.76
C ALA A 87 13.48 -12.37 14.02
N VAL A 88 14.10 -11.45 14.77
CA VAL A 88 13.59 -10.11 15.05
C VAL A 88 14.75 -9.12 15.08
N TRP A 89 14.53 -7.92 14.55
CA TRP A 89 15.44 -6.79 14.70
C TRP A 89 14.68 -5.48 14.85
N ASN A 90 15.37 -4.42 15.25
CA ASN A 90 14.80 -3.09 15.31
C ASN A 90 14.84 -2.45 13.92
N CYS A 91 13.68 -2.06 13.38
CA CYS A 91 13.56 -1.54 12.01
C CYS A 91 14.23 -0.16 11.81
N GLY A 92 14.58 0.54 12.89
CA GLY A 92 15.38 1.77 12.86
C GLY A 92 14.67 3.03 12.34
N GLU A 93 13.37 2.99 12.03
CA GLU A 93 12.65 4.13 11.44
C GLU A 93 12.50 5.33 12.40
N MET A 94 12.32 5.10 13.71
CA MET A 94 12.24 6.18 14.72
C MET A 94 13.01 5.89 16.01
N SER A 95 13.66 4.74 16.11
CA SER A 95 14.27 4.32 17.35
C SER A 95 15.63 5.00 17.52
N GLN A 96 15.87 5.68 18.65
CA GLN A 96 17.23 6.06 19.03
C GLN A 96 18.13 4.82 18.98
N ARG A 97 19.34 4.95 18.41
CA ARG A 97 20.34 3.87 18.41
C ARG A 97 20.44 3.31 19.81
N ASP A 98 20.11 2.05 19.94
CA ASP A 98 20.28 1.28 21.16
C ASP A 98 21.49 0.39 20.90
N ASP A 99 22.58 0.64 21.64
CA ASP A 99 23.86 -0.05 21.47
C ASP A 99 23.74 -1.58 21.67
N ASN A 100 22.62 -2.05 22.23
CA ASN A 100 22.38 -3.46 22.55
C ASN A 100 21.47 -4.21 21.55
N SER A 101 20.96 -3.57 20.48
CA SER A 101 20.08 -4.23 19.51
C SER A 101 20.51 -4.00 18.06
N GLU A 102 20.51 -5.06 17.25
CA GLU A 102 20.76 -4.92 15.81
C GLU A 102 19.66 -4.05 15.17
N MET A 103 20.10 -3.01 14.46
CA MET A 103 19.22 -2.06 13.79
C MET A 103 19.44 -2.14 12.27
N ALA A 104 18.38 -2.38 11.52
CA ALA A 104 18.39 -2.47 10.07
C ALA A 104 17.01 -2.09 9.51
N SER A 105 16.94 -1.51 8.31
CA SER A 105 15.67 -1.24 7.62
C SER A 105 14.86 -2.54 7.41
N PRO A 106 13.54 -2.50 7.15
CA PRO A 106 12.77 -3.71 6.87
C PRO A 106 13.36 -4.55 5.73
N CYS A 107 13.75 -3.91 4.63
CA CYS A 107 14.41 -4.56 3.50
C CYS A 107 15.81 -3.96 3.29
N ALA A 108 16.80 -4.82 3.03
CA ALA A 108 18.10 -4.39 2.54
C ALA A 108 18.05 -4.10 1.02
N ALA A 109 17.13 -4.74 0.28
CA ALA A 109 16.96 -4.51 -1.15
C ALA A 109 15.54 -4.81 -1.64
N GLY A 110 15.10 -4.07 -2.66
CA GLY A 110 13.82 -4.27 -3.33
C GLY A 110 12.62 -4.10 -2.41
N SER A 111 12.65 -3.08 -1.55
CA SER A 111 11.57 -2.77 -0.62
C SER A 111 10.29 -2.39 -1.38
N GLN A 112 9.15 -2.83 -0.87
CA GLN A 112 7.83 -2.40 -1.32
C GLN A 112 6.83 -2.63 -0.19
N VAL A 113 6.09 -1.60 0.21
CA VAL A 113 4.94 -1.78 1.13
C VAL A 113 3.81 -2.43 0.35
N ILE A 114 3.37 -3.62 0.78
CA ILE A 114 2.26 -4.37 0.15
C ILE A 114 0.99 -4.37 1.00
N TYR A 115 1.09 -4.06 2.30
CA TYR A 115 -0.07 -3.89 3.18
C TYR A 115 0.28 -2.99 4.37
N ALA A 116 -0.73 -2.33 4.92
CA ALA A 116 -0.65 -1.48 6.10
C ALA A 116 -1.92 -1.60 6.93
N TRP A 117 -1.77 -1.65 8.25
CA TRP A 117 -2.84 -1.68 9.23
C TRP A 117 -2.62 -0.59 10.28
N ALA A 118 -3.70 0.08 10.67
CA ALA A 118 -3.70 1.05 11.77
C ALA A 118 -5.12 1.17 12.36
N ARG A 119 -5.22 1.48 13.67
CA ARG A 119 -6.48 1.83 14.35
C ARG A 119 -7.61 0.82 14.17
N ASP A 120 -7.32 -0.47 14.41
CA ASP A 120 -8.29 -1.56 14.32
C ASP A 120 -8.99 -1.63 12.95
N ALA A 121 -8.25 -1.29 11.89
CA ALA A 121 -8.72 -1.44 10.52
C ALA A 121 -9.21 -2.88 10.27
N PRO A 122 -10.33 -3.06 9.54
CA PRO A 122 -10.86 -4.37 9.24
C PRO A 122 -9.91 -5.15 8.32
N LYS A 123 -10.20 -6.43 8.13
CA LYS A 123 -9.53 -7.23 7.10
C LYS A 123 -9.62 -6.56 5.73
N LEU A 124 -8.55 -6.64 4.95
CA LEU A 124 -8.52 -6.18 3.56
C LEU A 124 -8.59 -7.40 2.64
N GLU A 125 -9.67 -7.50 1.89
CA GLU A 125 -9.78 -8.45 0.77
C GLU A 125 -9.43 -7.71 -0.52
N LEU A 126 -8.60 -8.31 -1.37
CA LEU A 126 -8.32 -7.76 -2.69
C LEU A 126 -9.51 -8.02 -3.64
N PRO A 127 -9.64 -7.25 -4.74
CA PRO A 127 -10.66 -7.53 -5.75
C PRO A 127 -10.60 -8.97 -6.26
N GLU A 128 -11.72 -9.49 -6.75
CA GLU A 128 -11.80 -10.87 -7.23
C GLU A 128 -10.74 -11.15 -8.32
N GLY A 129 -10.02 -12.26 -8.13
CA GLY A 129 -8.96 -12.70 -9.06
C GLY A 129 -7.67 -11.88 -9.00
N VAL A 130 -7.56 -10.91 -8.09
CA VAL A 130 -6.35 -10.08 -7.89
C VAL A 130 -5.52 -10.62 -6.73
N GLY A 131 -4.20 -10.72 -6.92
CA GLY A 131 -3.31 -11.10 -5.83
C GLY A 131 -1.87 -10.61 -5.98
N PHE A 132 -1.20 -10.37 -4.85
CA PHE A 132 0.25 -10.11 -4.84
C PHE A 132 1.00 -11.41 -5.06
N LYS A 133 1.71 -11.50 -6.18
CA LYS A 133 2.54 -12.66 -6.49
C LYS A 133 3.84 -12.63 -5.69
N VAL A 134 4.10 -13.70 -4.94
CA VAL A 134 5.30 -13.87 -4.11
C VAL A 134 5.96 -15.22 -4.37
N GLY A 135 7.27 -15.31 -4.11
CA GLY A 135 8.06 -16.51 -4.38
C GLY A 135 8.27 -16.74 -5.88
N GLY A 136 8.77 -17.91 -6.25
CA GLY A 136 9.02 -18.28 -7.64
C GLY A 136 9.87 -17.22 -8.36
N LYS A 137 9.36 -16.74 -9.50
CA LYS A 137 9.98 -15.67 -10.31
C LYS A 137 9.60 -14.24 -9.88
N SER A 138 8.84 -14.07 -8.79
CA SER A 138 8.48 -12.73 -8.29
C SER A 138 9.71 -11.97 -7.78
N ARG A 139 9.63 -10.64 -7.74
CA ARG A 139 10.63 -9.82 -7.02
C ARG A 139 10.49 -9.91 -5.50
N ILE A 140 9.33 -10.36 -5.01
CA ILE A 140 9.06 -10.54 -3.60
C ILE A 140 9.46 -11.96 -3.20
N GLN A 141 10.68 -12.09 -2.68
CA GLN A 141 11.27 -13.36 -2.22
C GLN A 141 11.22 -13.51 -0.70
N TYR A 142 11.05 -12.39 0.00
CA TYR A 142 10.85 -12.32 1.44
C TYR A 142 9.67 -11.41 1.72
N LEU A 143 8.94 -11.73 2.79
CA LEU A 143 8.01 -10.80 3.42
C LEU A 143 8.61 -10.37 4.75
N VAL A 144 8.49 -9.09 5.09
CA VAL A 144 8.94 -8.55 6.38
C VAL A 144 7.78 -7.83 7.02
N LEU A 145 7.36 -8.33 8.18
CA LEU A 145 6.35 -7.70 9.02
C LEU A 145 7.05 -6.73 9.96
N GLN A 146 6.61 -5.47 9.94
CA GLN A 146 6.98 -4.45 10.91
C GLN A 146 5.78 -4.16 11.81
N VAL A 147 6.03 -4.12 13.12
CA VAL A 147 5.05 -3.72 14.13
C VAL A 147 5.61 -2.54 14.92
N HIS A 148 4.82 -1.48 15.03
CA HIS A 148 5.13 -0.33 15.86
C HIS A 148 4.45 -0.42 17.23
N TYR A 149 5.25 -0.52 18.27
CA TYR A 149 4.84 -0.49 19.67
C TYR A 149 5.02 0.90 20.26
N ALA A 150 3.97 1.73 20.19
CA ALA A 150 3.99 3.09 20.72
C ALA A 150 4.07 3.13 22.26
N THR A 151 3.57 2.10 22.95
CA THR A 151 3.53 2.01 24.42
C THR A 151 3.99 0.65 24.90
N ILE A 152 4.55 0.60 26.11
CA ILE A 152 4.96 -0.65 26.78
C ILE A 152 4.04 -1.08 27.93
N LYS A 153 3.01 -0.28 28.23
CA LYS A 153 2.07 -0.57 29.33
C LYS A 153 1.49 -1.99 29.28
N PRO A 154 1.07 -2.53 28.11
CA PRO A 154 0.54 -3.90 28.05
C PRO A 154 1.56 -4.98 28.37
N PHE A 155 2.86 -4.69 28.21
CA PHE A 155 3.95 -5.65 28.33
C PHE A 155 4.63 -5.64 29.71
N GLN A 156 4.10 -4.84 30.65
CA GLN A 156 4.55 -4.86 32.04
C GLN A 156 4.36 -6.25 32.66
N GLY A 157 5.28 -6.64 33.55
CA GLY A 157 5.28 -7.97 34.17
C GLY A 157 5.83 -9.09 33.26
N GLY A 158 6.49 -8.75 32.16
CA GLY A 158 7.22 -9.71 31.31
C GLY A 158 6.35 -10.44 30.28
N LYS A 159 5.13 -9.93 30.02
CA LYS A 159 4.24 -10.42 28.96
C LYS A 159 4.89 -10.27 27.58
N THR A 160 4.60 -11.22 26.70
CA THR A 160 5.04 -11.24 25.31
C THR A 160 3.92 -10.79 24.37
N ASP A 161 4.28 -10.50 23.13
CA ASP A 161 3.37 -10.11 22.06
C ASP A 161 3.61 -10.91 20.78
N ASP A 162 2.52 -11.34 20.16
CA ASP A 162 2.48 -12.03 18.86
C ASP A 162 1.60 -11.28 17.85
N SER A 163 1.51 -9.95 17.98
CA SER A 163 0.78 -9.12 17.02
C SER A 163 1.30 -9.35 15.61
N GLY A 164 0.41 -9.40 14.63
CA GLY A 164 0.79 -9.62 13.23
C GLY A 164 -0.38 -9.75 12.27
N ILE A 165 -0.20 -10.53 11.21
CA ILE A 165 -1.15 -10.63 10.10
C ILE A 165 -1.31 -12.09 9.69
N PHE A 166 -2.55 -12.52 9.49
CA PHE A 166 -2.85 -13.72 8.74
C PHE A 166 -2.98 -13.39 7.24
N LEU A 167 -2.18 -14.05 6.43
CA LEU A 167 -2.20 -13.90 4.97
C LEU A 167 -3.12 -14.97 4.37
N HIS A 168 -4.10 -14.52 3.59
CA HIS A 168 -4.92 -15.41 2.78
C HIS A 168 -4.27 -15.53 1.40
N TYR A 169 -3.95 -16.74 0.97
CA TYR A 169 -3.22 -16.97 -0.28
C TYR A 169 -3.73 -18.18 -1.05
N THR A 170 -3.35 -18.27 -2.33
CA THR A 170 -3.58 -19.46 -3.16
C THR A 170 -2.32 -19.82 -3.96
N GLU A 171 -2.15 -21.11 -4.25
CA GLU A 171 -1.14 -21.61 -5.21
C GLU A 171 -1.68 -21.59 -6.65
N ARG A 172 -2.99 -21.36 -6.87
CA ARG A 172 -3.56 -21.24 -8.21
C ARG A 172 -3.03 -19.97 -8.88
N PRO A 173 -2.46 -20.06 -10.09
CA PRO A 173 -2.10 -18.89 -10.87
C PRO A 173 -3.29 -17.96 -11.08
N LEU A 174 -3.12 -16.68 -10.74
CA LEU A 174 -4.08 -15.62 -11.01
C LEU A 174 -3.65 -14.83 -12.24
N GLU A 175 -4.62 -14.40 -13.04
CA GLU A 175 -4.38 -13.56 -14.22
C GLU A 175 -4.14 -12.09 -13.86
N LYS A 176 -4.61 -11.65 -12.68
CA LYS A 176 -4.44 -10.26 -12.23
C LYS A 176 -3.40 -10.18 -11.11
N GLU A 177 -2.23 -9.65 -11.43
CA GLU A 177 -1.15 -9.45 -10.47
C GLU A 177 -1.23 -8.05 -9.84
N ALA A 178 -1.28 -7.99 -8.51
CA ALA A 178 -1.31 -6.74 -7.76
C ALA A 178 0.08 -6.12 -7.60
N GLY A 179 0.14 -4.79 -7.63
CA GLY A 179 1.32 -3.99 -7.39
C GLY A 179 1.01 -2.75 -6.56
N VAL A 180 2.07 -2.11 -6.06
CA VAL A 180 1.97 -0.81 -5.39
C VAL A 180 2.98 0.13 -6.03
N ILE A 181 2.54 1.33 -6.39
CA ILE A 181 3.42 2.43 -6.75
C ILE A 181 3.34 3.49 -5.64
N LEU A 182 4.50 3.87 -5.11
CA LEU A 182 4.62 4.94 -4.12
C LEU A 182 4.99 6.24 -4.83
N LEU A 183 4.12 7.23 -4.70
CA LEU A 183 4.41 8.62 -5.01
C LEU A 183 4.92 9.31 -3.75
N GLY A 184 6.12 9.89 -3.83
CA GLY A 184 6.73 10.61 -2.72
C GLY A 184 7.37 11.92 -3.14
N ALA A 185 7.38 12.90 -2.24
CA ALA A 185 8.06 14.17 -2.47
C ALA A 185 9.23 14.34 -1.49
N GLY A 186 10.39 14.71 -2.01
CA GLY A 186 11.54 15.19 -1.23
C GLY A 186 11.36 16.63 -0.75
N GLY A 187 12.45 17.24 -0.29
CA GLY A 187 12.50 18.68 -0.06
C GLY A 187 12.39 19.08 1.41
N SER A 188 11.95 20.33 1.64
CA SER A 188 11.87 20.93 2.97
C SER A 188 10.65 21.83 3.13
N ILE A 189 10.16 21.91 4.36
CA ILE A 189 9.04 22.74 4.78
C ILE A 189 9.59 23.89 5.64
N PRO A 190 9.43 25.16 5.22
CA PRO A 190 9.84 26.30 6.02
C PRO A 190 9.14 26.37 7.39
N PRO A 191 9.72 27.08 8.37
CA PRO A 191 9.07 27.30 9.66
C PRO A 191 7.82 28.17 9.50
N MET A 192 6.81 27.93 10.35
CA MET A 192 5.60 28.77 10.45
C MET A 192 4.88 29.03 9.11
N SER A 193 4.91 28.06 8.20
CA SER A 193 4.34 28.19 6.85
C SER A 193 3.37 27.05 6.50
N VAL A 194 2.60 27.27 5.43
CA VAL A 194 1.93 26.20 4.69
C VAL A 194 2.75 25.93 3.44
N GLU A 195 3.12 24.69 3.22
CA GLU A 195 3.94 24.26 2.07
C GLU A 195 3.24 23.13 1.32
N LYS A 196 3.38 23.12 -0.01
CA LYS A 196 2.81 22.09 -0.88
C LYS A 196 3.94 21.21 -1.40
N MET A 197 4.07 20.03 -0.81
CA MET A 197 5.05 19.05 -1.26
C MET A 197 4.44 18.24 -2.40
N GLU A 198 5.05 18.29 -3.58
CA GLU A 198 4.45 17.83 -4.82
C GLU A 198 5.36 16.85 -5.55
N THR A 199 4.74 15.86 -6.18
CA THR A 199 5.43 14.90 -7.04
C THR A 199 4.59 14.54 -8.24
N SER A 200 5.25 14.22 -9.36
CA SER A 200 4.63 13.66 -10.53
C SER A 200 5.58 12.73 -11.28
N CYS A 201 5.03 11.76 -12.00
CA CYS A 201 5.78 10.98 -12.97
C CYS A 201 4.92 10.40 -14.08
N VAL A 202 5.53 10.24 -15.24
CA VAL A 202 4.94 9.55 -16.39
C VAL A 202 5.03 8.02 -16.22
N ILE A 203 3.96 7.32 -16.61
CA ILE A 203 3.93 5.88 -16.81
C ILE A 203 4.61 5.56 -18.15
N ASN A 204 5.90 5.23 -18.08
CA ASN A 204 6.72 4.92 -19.26
C ASN A 204 6.70 3.43 -19.65
N GLU A 205 6.08 2.58 -18.84
CA GLU A 205 5.94 1.15 -19.15
C GLU A 205 4.71 0.93 -20.04
N LYS A 206 4.85 0.12 -21.09
CA LYS A 206 3.75 -0.23 -22.00
C LYS A 206 2.80 -1.23 -21.34
N LYS A 207 2.13 -0.79 -20.27
CA LYS A 207 1.22 -1.56 -19.45
C LYS A 207 -0.05 -0.77 -19.20
N VAL A 208 -1.13 -1.48 -18.92
CA VAL A 208 -2.38 -0.92 -18.42
C VAL A 208 -2.49 -1.33 -16.96
N ILE A 209 -2.57 -0.35 -16.06
CA ILE A 209 -2.76 -0.60 -14.63
C ILE A 209 -4.16 -0.13 -14.22
N HIS A 210 -4.78 -0.87 -13.32
CA HIS A 210 -6.12 -0.60 -12.81
C HIS A 210 -6.03 -0.27 -11.33
N PRO A 211 -6.18 1.01 -10.93
CA PRO A 211 -6.11 1.41 -9.54
C PRO A 211 -7.33 0.84 -8.78
N PHE A 212 -7.13 0.42 -7.53
CA PHE A 212 -8.23 -0.10 -6.71
C PHE A 212 -8.19 0.33 -5.24
N ALA A 213 -7.03 0.67 -4.70
CA ALA A 213 -6.94 1.23 -3.36
C ALA A 213 -5.78 2.22 -3.23
N TYR A 214 -5.86 3.14 -2.26
CA TYR A 214 -4.81 4.10 -1.95
C TYR A 214 -4.57 4.23 -0.45
N ARG A 215 -3.37 4.65 -0.06
CA ARG A 215 -3.02 5.00 1.32
C ARG A 215 -2.22 6.30 1.33
N THR A 216 -2.52 7.17 2.28
CA THR A 216 -1.76 8.40 2.53
C THR A 216 -0.89 8.25 3.77
N HIS A 217 0.27 8.89 3.78
CA HIS A 217 1.14 8.94 4.94
C HIS A 217 1.95 10.23 4.99
N THR A 218 1.92 10.85 6.17
CA THR A 218 2.79 11.91 6.65
C THR A 218 3.06 11.65 8.14
N HIS A 219 3.99 12.41 8.71
CA HIS A 219 4.08 12.68 10.14
C HIS A 219 3.12 13.82 10.50
N ASN A 220 3.50 14.66 11.47
CA ASN A 220 2.58 15.53 12.20
C ASN A 220 2.17 16.82 11.45
N LEU A 221 2.86 17.20 10.37
CA LEU A 221 2.61 18.47 9.68
C LEU A 221 1.58 18.33 8.56
N GLY A 222 1.37 17.12 8.03
CA GLY A 222 0.38 16.86 7.00
C GLY A 222 -1.06 17.20 7.40
N LYS A 223 -1.77 17.89 6.50
CA LYS A 223 -3.20 18.22 6.64
C LYS A 223 -4.06 17.52 5.60
N VAL A 224 -3.56 17.46 4.37
CA VAL A 224 -4.24 16.82 3.26
C VAL A 224 -3.19 16.15 2.39
N VAL A 225 -3.46 14.91 2.00
CA VAL A 225 -2.72 14.24 0.92
C VAL A 225 -3.72 13.85 -0.16
N SER A 226 -3.45 14.26 -1.39
CA SER A 226 -4.26 13.97 -2.57
C SER A 226 -3.39 13.31 -3.65
N GLY A 227 -3.98 12.37 -4.38
CA GLY A 227 -3.36 11.69 -5.50
C GLY A 227 -4.25 11.73 -6.74
N TYR A 228 -3.64 11.90 -7.90
CA TYR A 228 -4.32 12.11 -9.18
C TYR A 228 -3.70 11.24 -10.27
N HIS A 229 -4.57 10.79 -11.18
CA HIS A 229 -4.22 10.33 -12.51
C HIS A 229 -4.40 11.50 -13.47
N ILE A 230 -3.45 11.68 -14.39
CA ILE A 230 -3.46 12.77 -15.35
C ILE A 230 -3.33 12.19 -16.76
N ARG A 231 -4.26 12.56 -17.63
CA ARG A 231 -4.18 12.29 -19.07
C ARG A 231 -4.16 13.59 -19.84
N THR A 232 -3.12 13.80 -20.64
CA THR A 232 -3.01 14.96 -21.51
C THR A 232 -3.86 14.73 -22.77
N ASP A 233 -4.76 15.66 -23.08
CA ASP A 233 -5.60 15.58 -24.27
C ASP A 233 -4.86 15.99 -25.56
N SER A 234 -5.54 15.91 -26.69
CA SER A 234 -4.97 16.25 -28.01
C SER A 234 -4.54 17.71 -28.15
N ASN A 235 -5.04 18.60 -27.28
CA ASN A 235 -4.68 20.02 -27.27
C ASN A 235 -3.54 20.32 -26.30
N GLY A 236 -2.96 19.30 -25.64
CA GLY A 236 -1.91 19.46 -24.65
C GLY A 236 -2.40 19.87 -23.26
N VAL A 237 -3.71 19.80 -23.01
CA VAL A 237 -4.29 20.16 -21.71
C VAL A 237 -4.31 18.93 -20.81
N ASP A 238 -3.80 19.08 -19.59
CA ASP A 238 -3.81 18.03 -18.58
C ASP A 238 -5.21 17.89 -17.96
N GLN A 239 -5.80 16.69 -18.08
CA GLN A 239 -7.05 16.32 -17.42
C GLN A 239 -6.75 15.57 -16.14
N TRP A 240 -7.23 16.09 -15.00
CA TRP A 240 -6.92 15.57 -13.67
C TRP A 240 -8.08 14.77 -13.11
N THR A 241 -7.83 13.49 -12.87
CA THR A 241 -8.79 12.56 -12.29
C THR A 241 -8.35 12.21 -10.88
N LEU A 242 -9.18 12.51 -9.87
CA LEU A 242 -8.87 12.24 -8.47
C LEU A 242 -8.83 10.72 -8.22
N LEU A 243 -7.71 10.20 -7.71
CA LEU A 243 -7.59 8.80 -7.28
C LEU A 243 -8.02 8.64 -5.82
N GLY A 244 -7.69 9.63 -4.98
CA GLY A 244 -8.04 9.63 -3.57
C GLY A 244 -7.48 10.84 -2.85
N LYS A 245 -8.17 11.26 -1.79
CA LYS A 245 -7.76 12.39 -0.93
C LYS A 245 -8.10 12.09 0.53
N ARG A 246 -7.22 12.42 1.46
CA ARG A 246 -7.46 12.16 2.90
C ARG A 246 -6.62 13.01 3.83
N ASP A 247 -7.13 13.23 5.03
CA ASP A 247 -6.36 13.63 6.20
C ASP A 247 -5.37 12.50 6.58
N PRO A 248 -4.05 12.70 6.44
CA PRO A 248 -3.07 11.66 6.74
C PRO A 248 -2.95 11.33 8.24
N LEU A 249 -3.55 12.12 9.14
CA LEU A 249 -3.55 11.86 10.59
C LEU A 249 -4.73 10.98 11.05
N LYS A 250 -5.66 10.66 10.14
CA LYS A 250 -6.71 9.63 10.31
C LYS A 250 -6.09 8.23 10.13
N PRO A 251 -6.82 7.12 10.41
CA PRO A 251 -6.27 5.77 10.22
C PRO A 251 -5.60 5.61 8.84
N GLN A 252 -4.30 5.28 8.82
CA GLN A 252 -3.49 5.18 7.60
C GLN A 252 -3.52 3.75 7.03
N MET A 253 -4.71 3.28 6.70
CA MET A 253 -4.94 2.02 5.98
C MET A 253 -5.14 2.29 4.48
N PHE A 254 -5.30 1.21 3.70
CA PHE A 254 -5.70 1.32 2.30
C PHE A 254 -7.22 1.53 2.20
N TYR A 255 -7.62 2.53 1.43
CA TYR A 255 -9.01 2.89 1.12
C TYR A 255 -9.29 2.66 -0.36
N PRO A 256 -10.52 2.31 -0.76
CA PRO A 256 -10.89 2.26 -2.17
C PRO A 256 -10.63 3.60 -2.86
N VAL A 257 -10.20 3.54 -4.12
CA VAL A 257 -10.02 4.74 -4.97
C VAL A 257 -11.37 5.32 -5.41
N GLU A 258 -11.39 6.62 -5.71
CA GLU A 258 -12.57 7.32 -6.24
C GLU A 258 -12.89 6.92 -7.69
N THR A 259 -11.89 6.46 -8.43
CA THR A 259 -12.03 5.97 -9.80
C THR A 259 -11.15 4.76 -10.06
N GLN A 260 -11.68 3.83 -10.85
CA GLN A 260 -10.96 2.66 -11.34
C GLN A 260 -10.58 2.80 -12.82
N GLU A 261 -10.56 4.04 -13.34
CA GLU A 261 -10.14 4.31 -14.72
C GLU A 261 -8.76 3.70 -15.00
N PRO A 262 -8.59 2.94 -16.09
CA PRO A 262 -7.29 2.40 -16.45
C PRO A 262 -6.27 3.50 -16.73
N ILE A 263 -5.12 3.38 -16.09
CA ILE A 263 -3.97 4.25 -16.31
C ILE A 263 -3.04 3.52 -17.30
N VAL A 264 -2.68 4.21 -18.38
CA VAL A 264 -1.95 3.62 -19.51
C VAL A 264 -0.61 4.31 -19.75
N HIS A 265 0.19 3.73 -20.64
CA HIS A 265 1.45 4.34 -21.07
C HIS A 265 1.26 5.78 -21.55
N GLY A 266 2.07 6.69 -21.02
CA GLY A 266 2.04 8.13 -21.33
C GLY A 266 1.20 8.96 -20.36
N ASP A 267 0.29 8.34 -19.60
CA ASP A 267 -0.39 9.02 -18.50
C ASP A 267 0.59 9.38 -17.39
N LYS A 268 0.22 10.33 -16.54
CA LYS A 268 1.00 10.75 -15.38
C LYS A 268 0.26 10.40 -14.09
N LEU A 269 1.02 10.09 -13.05
CA LEU A 269 0.50 10.06 -11.68
C LEU A 269 1.12 11.23 -10.93
N ALA A 270 0.31 11.87 -10.09
CA ALA A 270 0.75 12.99 -9.28
C ALA A 270 0.20 12.89 -7.87
N ALA A 271 0.97 13.37 -6.88
CA ALA A 271 0.49 13.50 -5.51
C ALA A 271 0.94 14.83 -4.89
N ARG A 272 0.10 15.39 -4.02
CA ARG A 272 0.37 16.61 -3.25
C ARG A 272 0.09 16.35 -1.79
N CYS A 273 1.03 16.73 -0.93
CA CYS A 273 0.82 16.84 0.50
C CYS A 273 0.81 18.33 0.89
N THR A 274 -0.31 18.79 1.43
CA THR A 274 -0.41 20.11 2.05
C THR A 274 0.04 20.01 3.50
N MET A 275 1.18 20.63 3.78
CA MET A 275 1.83 20.63 5.08
C MET A 275 1.56 21.96 5.77
N GLN A 276 1.31 21.93 7.08
CA GLN A 276 1.20 23.12 7.91
C GLN A 276 2.21 23.05 9.06
N SER A 277 3.29 23.82 8.93
CA SER A 277 4.35 23.91 9.92
C SER A 277 4.00 24.91 11.00
N THR A 278 3.95 24.44 12.24
CA THR A 278 3.90 25.29 13.46
C THR A 278 5.26 25.30 14.17
N ARG A 279 6.31 24.80 13.51
CA ARG A 279 7.67 24.68 14.05
C ARG A 279 8.44 25.97 13.79
N SER A 280 9.38 26.30 14.67
CA SER A 280 10.31 27.43 14.54
C SER A 280 11.57 27.12 13.70
N ARG A 281 11.69 25.89 13.20
CA ARG A 281 12.80 25.43 12.34
C ARG A 281 12.28 24.85 11.03
N THR A 282 13.13 24.86 10.00
CA THR A 282 12.90 24.07 8.78
C THR A 282 12.76 22.59 9.12
N THR A 283 11.77 21.94 8.52
CA THR A 283 11.58 20.48 8.59
C THR A 283 11.98 19.87 7.26
N TYR A 284 12.84 18.86 7.27
CA TYR A 284 13.30 18.15 6.08
C TYR A 284 12.57 16.82 5.95
N VAL A 285 12.57 16.26 4.74
CA VAL A 285 12.10 14.90 4.53
C VAL A 285 13.04 13.89 5.20
N GLY A 286 12.47 12.98 5.98
CA GLY A 286 13.23 12.01 6.76
C GLY A 286 12.33 11.02 7.52
N PRO A 287 12.92 10.03 8.20
CA PRO A 287 12.19 8.91 8.77
C PRO A 287 11.62 9.18 10.17
N THR A 288 12.07 10.22 10.87
CA THR A 288 11.70 10.45 12.27
C THR A 288 10.51 11.39 12.42
N ASN A 289 9.85 11.39 13.58
CA ASN A 289 8.78 12.34 13.90
C ASN A 289 9.24 13.80 13.90
N GLU A 290 10.55 14.07 14.02
CA GLU A 290 11.17 15.38 13.88
C GLU A 290 11.37 15.78 12.41
N ASP A 291 11.26 14.83 11.48
CA ASP A 291 11.26 15.03 10.04
C ASP A 291 9.82 15.00 9.50
N GLU A 292 9.66 15.04 8.17
CA GLU A 292 8.41 14.73 7.50
C GLU A 292 8.55 13.70 6.38
N MET A 293 7.44 13.12 5.95
CA MET A 293 7.26 12.39 4.71
C MET A 293 6.03 12.91 3.97
N CYS A 294 6.09 12.87 2.64
CA CYS A 294 4.92 13.05 1.80
C CYS A 294 4.77 11.79 0.95
N ASN A 295 3.84 10.90 1.31
CA ASN A 295 3.68 9.61 0.65
C ASN A 295 2.23 9.33 0.26
N PHE A 296 2.01 8.99 -1.02
CA PHE A 296 0.77 8.46 -1.55
C PHE A 296 1.03 7.10 -2.20
N TYR A 297 0.51 6.04 -1.59
CA TYR A 297 0.62 4.67 -2.10
C TYR A 297 -0.62 4.38 -2.93
N LEU A 298 -0.44 3.94 -4.18
CA LEU A 298 -1.52 3.48 -5.04
C LEU A 298 -1.36 1.98 -5.29
N MET A 299 -2.34 1.20 -4.84
CA MET A 299 -2.51 -0.19 -5.22
C MET A 299 -3.22 -0.27 -6.56
N TYR A 300 -2.67 -1.10 -7.44
CA TYR A 300 -3.23 -1.38 -8.75
C TYR A 300 -3.06 -2.86 -9.09
N TRP A 301 -3.77 -3.35 -10.09
CA TRP A 301 -3.50 -4.63 -10.72
C TRP A 301 -3.24 -4.48 -12.20
N VAL A 302 -2.54 -5.46 -12.77
CA VAL A 302 -2.32 -5.64 -14.20
C VAL A 302 -2.88 -6.99 -14.62
N GLU A 303 -3.37 -7.11 -15.85
CA GLU A 303 -3.93 -8.35 -16.38
C GLU A 303 -2.91 -9.04 -17.31
N GLN A 304 -2.68 -10.34 -17.07
CA GLN A 304 -1.79 -11.21 -17.85
C GLN A 304 -0.37 -10.66 -18.03
N ASP A 305 0.10 -9.84 -17.09
CA ASP A 305 1.42 -9.21 -17.08
C ASP A 305 1.93 -9.10 -15.63
N THR A 306 3.19 -8.68 -15.45
CA THR A 306 3.77 -8.39 -14.13
C THR A 306 3.49 -6.95 -13.71
N PRO A 307 3.45 -6.63 -12.41
CA PRO A 307 3.39 -5.25 -11.95
C PRO A 307 4.51 -4.35 -12.52
N LEU A 308 4.33 -3.04 -12.40
CA LEU A 308 5.31 -2.06 -12.89
C LEU A 308 6.69 -2.33 -12.29
N LYS A 309 7.72 -2.20 -13.12
CA LYS A 309 9.11 -2.25 -12.66
C LYS A 309 9.45 -1.02 -11.83
N LYS A 310 8.89 0.14 -12.16
CA LYS A 310 9.01 1.39 -11.41
C LYS A 310 7.96 1.42 -10.28
N THR A 311 8.39 1.03 -9.08
CA THR A 311 7.56 1.04 -7.87
C THR A 311 7.62 2.35 -7.09
N TYR A 312 8.51 3.27 -7.48
CA TYR A 312 8.74 4.55 -6.83
C TYR A 312 8.68 5.71 -7.83
N CYS A 313 7.97 6.75 -7.45
CA CYS A 313 7.76 7.99 -8.18
C CYS A 313 8.12 9.14 -7.25
N PHE A 314 9.38 9.59 -7.32
CA PHE A 314 9.91 10.62 -6.43
C PHE A 314 10.41 11.80 -7.23
N THR A 315 10.15 13.00 -6.70
CA THR A 315 10.68 14.28 -7.16
C THR A 315 11.38 14.96 -5.98
N ASP A 316 12.22 15.96 -6.27
CA ASP A 316 12.99 16.67 -5.24
C ASP A 316 12.11 17.52 -4.30
N GLY A 317 10.85 17.76 -4.67
CA GLY A 317 9.90 18.59 -3.93
C GLY A 317 10.40 20.01 -3.64
N PRO A 318 9.79 20.73 -2.69
CA PRO A 318 10.16 22.11 -2.38
C PRO A 318 11.60 22.28 -1.88
N PRO A 319 12.33 23.33 -2.32
CA PRO A 319 11.91 24.39 -3.23
C PRO A 319 12.17 24.09 -4.72
N PHE A 320 12.63 22.90 -5.07
CA PHE A 320 13.17 22.58 -6.40
C PHE A 320 12.10 22.12 -7.40
N TYR A 321 11.00 21.55 -6.92
CA TYR A 321 9.94 21.00 -7.76
C TYR A 321 8.56 21.36 -7.23
N TYR A 322 7.73 21.86 -8.15
CA TYR A 322 6.29 22.04 -8.00
C TYR A 322 5.61 21.57 -9.30
N TRP A 323 4.34 21.16 -9.24
CA TRP A 323 3.55 20.76 -10.41
C TRP A 323 3.53 21.83 -11.50
N THR A 324 3.58 23.11 -11.13
CA THR A 324 3.64 24.24 -12.08
C THR A 324 4.89 24.21 -12.97
N SER A 325 5.92 23.43 -12.62
CA SER A 325 7.12 23.26 -13.43
C SER A 325 6.88 22.47 -14.73
N GLU A 326 5.87 21.59 -14.78
CA GLU A 326 5.66 20.70 -15.95
C GLU A 326 4.19 20.36 -16.26
N LEU A 327 3.25 20.68 -15.37
CA LEU A 327 1.83 20.36 -15.51
C LEU A 327 0.99 21.62 -15.66
N ASN A 328 -0.13 21.50 -16.37
CA ASN A 328 -1.10 22.58 -16.54
C ASN A 328 -2.48 22.20 -15.96
N ASN A 329 -3.41 23.16 -15.95
CA ASN A 329 -4.78 22.96 -15.45
C ASN A 329 -4.86 22.37 -14.03
N ILE A 330 -3.96 22.81 -13.15
CA ILE A 330 -3.76 22.22 -11.82
C ILE A 330 -4.96 22.52 -10.89
N PRO A 331 -5.58 21.50 -10.26
CA PRO A 331 -6.68 21.67 -9.30
C PRO A 331 -6.16 22.14 -7.94
N ASN A 332 -5.76 23.41 -7.86
CA ASN A 332 -4.95 23.90 -6.75
C ASN A 332 -5.67 23.88 -5.39
N GLU A 333 -6.95 24.26 -5.38
CA GLU A 333 -7.77 24.32 -4.17
C GLU A 333 -8.23 22.94 -3.75
N GLU A 334 -8.71 22.13 -4.69
CA GLU A 334 -9.26 20.80 -4.46
C GLU A 334 -8.18 19.82 -4.00
N ALA A 335 -6.95 19.98 -4.47
CA ALA A 335 -5.82 19.14 -4.05
C ALA A 335 -5.33 19.46 -2.63
N SER A 336 -5.70 20.62 -2.08
CA SER A 336 -5.16 21.14 -0.81
C SER A 336 -6.19 21.25 0.33
N THR A 337 -7.46 20.94 0.05
CA THR A 337 -8.59 21.05 1.00
C THR A 337 -9.33 19.71 1.13
N LEU A 338 -9.96 19.42 2.27
CA LEU A 338 -10.71 18.17 2.50
C LEU A 338 -12.20 18.32 2.26
#